data_AF-A0A7S1DU88-F1
#
_entry.id   AF-A0A7S1DU88-F1
#
_cell.length_a   1.000
_cell.length_b   1.000
_cell.length_c   1.000
_cell.angle_alpha   90.00
_cell.angle_beta   90.00
_cell.angle_gamma   90.00
#
_symmetry.space_group_name_H-M   'P 1'
#
loop_
_entity.id
_entity.type
_entity.pdbx_description
1 polymer ?
#
loop_
_entity_poly.entity_id
_entity_poly.type
_entity_poly.pdbx_seq_one_letter_code
_entity_poly.pdbx_strand_id
1 'polypeptide(L)'
;GRFKGMLEGLRGDDLAKQIESLNELCETLCMATEESLVGLSVEALLPLLVTLVSSDSCAEVMLLACRAIAYILESIPGSSAAVVQFGCIPPLCDKLMAISYIDVAEQALMTLFKISQDHAVQVLRAGGMTAVLAYLDFFPISVQRTGMATVANLCKRVSADSMHLVRESIPQLSALLLSSDQKIVEHVCTAFCRLAADIQAHTAHLESIAAHGLIPNAWRLLSQSFSSSGAPGGG
;
A
#
# COMPACT_ATOMS: atom_id res chain seq x y z
N GLY A 1 -6.33 32.04 10.44
CA GLY A 1 -5.98 31.56 9.09
C GLY A 1 -6.72 30.26 8.84
N ARG A 2 -7.12 30.00 7.59
CA ARG A 2 -7.96 28.86 7.19
C ARG A 2 -7.54 27.52 7.83
N PHE A 3 -6.28 27.13 7.69
CA PHE A 3 -5.73 25.88 8.26
C PHE A 3 -5.76 25.82 9.80
N LYS A 4 -5.71 26.96 10.48
CA LYS A 4 -5.84 26.99 11.94
C LYS A 4 -7.25 26.57 12.38
N GLY A 5 -8.29 27.02 11.65
CA GLY A 5 -9.67 26.64 11.91
C GLY A 5 -9.89 25.15 11.68
N MET A 6 -9.38 24.61 10.56
CA MET A 6 -9.41 23.17 10.30
C MET A 6 -8.72 22.38 11.42
N LEU A 7 -7.50 22.78 11.83
CA LEU A 7 -6.76 22.11 12.92
C LEU A 7 -7.52 22.13 14.25
N GLU A 8 -8.21 23.23 14.56
CA GLU A 8 -9.05 23.32 15.77
C GLU A 8 -10.26 22.38 15.68
N GLY A 9 -10.91 22.27 14.51
CA GLY A 9 -12.03 21.37 14.28
C GLY A 9 -11.65 19.88 14.35
N LEU A 10 -10.41 19.52 13.98
CA LEU A 10 -9.89 18.15 14.09
C LEU A 10 -9.56 17.71 15.53
N ARG A 11 -9.33 18.65 16.46
CA ARG A 11 -8.84 18.34 17.82
C ARG A 11 -9.94 18.00 18.83
N GLY A 12 -11.20 18.33 18.54
CA GLY A 12 -12.33 18.04 19.42
C GLY A 12 -12.94 16.66 19.19
N ASP A 13 -13.85 16.24 20.06
CA ASP A 13 -14.60 14.97 19.94
C ASP A 13 -15.92 15.10 19.15
N ASP A 14 -16.18 16.27 18.58
CA ASP A 14 -17.38 16.57 17.81
C ASP A 14 -17.24 16.02 16.38
N LEU A 15 -17.82 14.83 16.15
CA LEU A 15 -17.75 14.12 14.87
C LEU A 15 -18.19 14.98 13.69
N ALA A 16 -19.24 15.81 13.85
CA ALA A 16 -19.72 16.65 12.76
C ALA A 16 -18.69 17.69 12.35
N LYS A 17 -18.03 18.33 13.33
CA LYS A 17 -16.94 19.29 13.08
C LYS A 17 -15.69 18.63 12.52
N GLN A 18 -15.36 17.43 12.98
CA GLN A 18 -14.25 16.66 12.43
C GLN A 18 -14.50 16.35 10.95
N ILE A 19 -15.69 15.85 10.60
CA ILE A 19 -16.07 15.54 9.20
C ILE A 19 -16.04 16.81 8.34
N GLU A 20 -16.60 17.92 8.80
CA GLU A 20 -16.56 19.21 8.09
C GLU A 20 -15.12 19.66 7.83
N SER A 21 -14.27 19.62 8.86
CA SER A 21 -12.86 20.03 8.77
C SER A 21 -12.05 19.10 7.86
N LEU A 22 -12.32 17.79 7.90
CA LEU A 22 -11.66 16.79 7.06
C LEU A 22 -12.09 16.91 5.59
N ASN A 23 -13.36 17.19 5.32
CA ASN A 23 -13.85 17.44 3.96
C ASN A 23 -13.19 18.70 3.39
N GLU A 24 -13.19 19.81 4.14
CA GLU A 24 -12.55 21.05 3.68
C GLU A 24 -11.04 20.86 3.44
N LEU A 25 -10.38 20.07 4.30
CA LEU A 25 -8.98 19.71 4.12
C LEU A 25 -8.77 18.86 2.87
N CYS A 26 -9.58 17.82 2.65
CA CYS A 26 -9.48 16.95 1.49
C CYS A 26 -9.71 17.72 0.18
N GLU A 27 -10.72 18.59 0.13
CA GLU A 27 -10.98 19.44 -1.02
C GLU A 27 -9.79 20.35 -1.34
N THR A 28 -9.21 20.96 -0.30
CA THR A 28 -8.04 21.83 -0.44
C THR A 28 -6.82 21.09 -0.98
N LEU A 29 -6.55 19.89 -0.44
CA LEU A 29 -5.40 19.09 -0.84
C LEU A 29 -5.58 18.47 -2.23
N CYS A 30 -6.80 18.07 -2.60
CA CYS A 30 -7.12 17.51 -3.91
C CYS A 30 -6.99 18.54 -5.04
N MET A 31 -7.30 19.80 -4.76
CA MET A 31 -7.19 20.93 -5.70
C MET A 31 -6.00 21.83 -5.36
N ALA A 32 -4.94 21.24 -4.79
CA ALA A 32 -3.81 21.98 -4.28
C ALA A 32 -3.03 22.69 -5.39
N THR A 33 -2.70 23.96 -5.14
CA THR A 33 -1.75 24.77 -5.89
C THR A 33 -0.70 25.29 -4.90
N GLU A 34 0.44 25.78 -5.39
CA GLU A 34 1.46 26.34 -4.50
C GLU A 34 0.90 27.46 -3.60
N GLU A 35 -0.04 28.26 -4.11
CA GLU A 35 -0.71 29.33 -3.38
C GLU A 35 -1.71 28.81 -2.33
N SER A 36 -2.46 27.74 -2.64
CA SER A 36 -3.49 27.24 -1.73
C SER A 36 -2.92 26.53 -0.51
N LEU A 37 -1.69 26.04 -0.60
CA LEU A 37 -0.96 25.37 0.49
C LEU A 37 -0.16 26.34 1.38
N VAL A 38 -0.16 27.64 1.09
CA VAL A 38 0.55 28.64 1.90
C VAL A 38 0.06 28.61 3.34
N GLY A 39 0.98 28.35 4.28
CA GLY A 39 0.69 28.27 5.71
C GLY A 39 0.17 26.91 6.20
N LEU A 40 0.11 25.91 5.32
CA LEU A 40 -0.15 24.52 5.73
C LEU A 40 1.06 23.96 6.49
N SER A 41 0.82 23.38 7.66
CA SER A 41 1.84 22.64 8.40
C SER A 41 1.50 21.15 8.38
N VAL A 42 2.23 20.38 7.56
CA VAL A 42 2.11 18.92 7.50
C VAL A 42 2.42 18.30 8.86
N GLU A 43 3.42 18.82 9.57
CA GLU A 43 3.82 18.35 10.90
C GLU A 43 2.73 18.55 11.96
N ALA A 44 1.93 19.60 11.84
CA ALA A 44 0.79 19.83 12.74
C ALA A 44 -0.42 18.94 12.40
N LEU A 45 -0.59 18.57 11.13
CA LEU A 45 -1.72 17.78 10.65
C LEU A 45 -1.53 16.28 10.88
N LEU A 46 -0.36 15.73 10.56
CA LEU A 46 -0.14 14.29 10.55
C LEU A 46 -0.47 13.61 11.90
N PRO A 47 -0.06 14.13 13.07
CA PRO A 47 -0.42 13.52 14.35
C PRO A 47 -1.94 13.44 14.58
N LEU A 48 -2.69 14.46 14.14
CA LEU A 48 -4.14 14.49 14.24
C LEU A 48 -4.77 13.46 13.30
N LEU A 49 -4.32 13.44 12.03
CA LEU A 49 -4.81 12.48 11.04
C LEU A 49 -4.54 11.04 11.47
N VAL A 50 -3.35 10.75 12.02
CA VAL A 50 -3.00 9.44 12.58
C VAL A 50 -3.96 9.03 13.69
N THR A 51 -4.25 9.94 14.62
CA THR A 51 -5.20 9.70 15.72
C THR A 51 -6.60 9.39 15.18
N LEU A 52 -7.05 10.13 14.16
CA LEU A 52 -8.37 9.95 13.55
C LEU A 52 -8.46 8.65 12.73
N VAL A 53 -7.40 8.24 12.04
CA VAL A 53 -7.33 6.92 11.37
C VAL A 53 -7.42 5.80 12.40
N SER A 54 -6.71 5.92 13.52
CA SER A 54 -6.77 4.93 14.61
C SER A 54 -8.08 4.97 15.40
N SER A 55 -8.93 6.00 15.22
CA SER A 55 -10.23 6.05 15.89
C SER A 55 -11.13 4.93 15.34
N ASP A 56 -11.87 4.24 16.22
CA ASP A 56 -12.90 3.28 15.81
C ASP A 56 -14.31 3.89 15.94
N SER A 57 -14.39 5.20 16.16
CA SER A 57 -15.64 5.92 16.48
C SER A 57 -16.52 6.17 15.26
N CYS A 58 -15.93 6.42 14.09
CA CYS A 58 -16.68 6.77 12.88
C CYS A 58 -15.93 6.39 11.60
N ALA A 59 -16.56 5.61 10.73
CA ALA A 59 -15.99 5.18 9.44
C ALA A 59 -15.67 6.34 8.50
N GLU A 60 -16.51 7.36 8.47
CA GLU A 60 -16.34 8.53 7.61
C GLU A 60 -15.11 9.34 8.03
N VAL A 61 -14.92 9.56 9.33
CA VAL A 61 -13.73 10.21 9.89
C VAL A 61 -12.46 9.44 9.53
N MET A 62 -12.46 8.11 9.73
CA MET A 62 -11.32 7.26 9.36
C MET A 62 -11.00 7.37 7.87
N LEU A 63 -12.03 7.27 7.01
CA LEU A 63 -11.88 7.31 5.55
C LEU A 63 -11.30 8.64 5.09
N LEU A 64 -11.87 9.76 5.56
CA LEU A 64 -11.41 11.09 5.19
C LEU A 64 -10.02 11.39 5.74
N ALA A 65 -9.69 10.92 6.95
CA ALA A 65 -8.33 11.07 7.49
C ALA A 65 -7.30 10.28 6.67
N CYS A 66 -7.59 9.02 6.33
CA CYS A 66 -6.75 8.22 5.43
C CYS A 66 -6.57 8.90 4.06
N ARG A 67 -7.65 9.48 3.52
CA ARG A 67 -7.63 10.19 2.23
C ARG A 67 -6.82 11.49 2.31
N ALA A 68 -6.92 12.25 3.39
CA ALA A 68 -6.11 13.44 3.60
C ALA A 68 -4.61 13.10 3.63
N ILE A 69 -4.19 12.02 4.30
CA ILE A 69 -2.80 11.53 4.25
C ILE A 69 -2.40 11.18 2.81
N ALA A 70 -3.28 10.51 2.06
CA ALA A 70 -3.04 10.15 0.68
C ALA A 70 -2.85 11.38 -0.24
N TYR A 71 -3.59 12.46 -0.01
CA TYR A 71 -3.42 13.72 -0.75
C TYR A 71 -2.19 14.50 -0.30
N ILE A 72 -1.81 14.46 0.98
CA ILE A 72 -0.53 15.03 1.44
C ILE A 72 0.64 14.39 0.68
N LEU A 73 0.61 13.07 0.48
CA LEU A 73 1.63 12.35 -0.30
C LEU A 73 1.67 12.74 -1.78
N GLU A 74 0.53 13.07 -2.39
CA GLU A 74 0.45 13.44 -3.80
C GLU A 74 0.75 14.91 -4.06
N SER A 75 0.22 15.79 -3.22
CA SER A 75 0.19 17.23 -3.47
C SER A 75 1.40 17.96 -2.87
N ILE A 76 2.14 17.33 -1.95
CA ILE A 76 3.24 17.99 -1.22
C ILE A 76 4.53 17.21 -1.44
N PRO A 77 5.45 17.71 -2.31
CA PRO A 77 6.74 17.09 -2.52
C PRO A 77 7.54 16.94 -1.21
N GLY A 78 8.14 15.76 -0.99
CA GLY A 78 8.94 15.48 0.20
C GLY A 78 8.15 15.16 1.47
N SER A 79 6.81 15.19 1.43
CA SER A 79 5.97 14.87 2.59
C SER A 79 6.06 13.42 3.03
N SER A 80 6.51 12.51 2.16
CA SER A 80 6.59 11.07 2.44
C SER A 80 7.47 10.75 3.65
N ALA A 81 8.57 11.47 3.84
CA ALA A 81 9.42 11.31 5.02
C ALA A 81 8.70 11.70 6.32
N ALA A 82 7.94 12.80 6.30
CA ALA A 82 7.14 13.23 7.44
C ALA A 82 6.03 12.21 7.76
N VAL A 83 5.30 11.71 6.75
CA VAL A 83 4.26 10.68 6.92
C VAL A 83 4.80 9.45 7.65
N VAL A 84 6.00 9.00 7.32
CA VAL A 84 6.68 7.90 8.01
C VAL A 84 7.09 8.31 9.43
N GLN A 85 7.73 9.47 9.59
CA GLN A 85 8.21 9.96 10.88
C GLN A 85 7.10 10.12 11.92
N PHE A 86 5.92 10.59 11.51
CA PHE A 86 4.76 10.77 12.39
C PHE A 86 3.94 9.50 12.59
N GLY A 87 4.41 8.34 12.12
CA GLY A 87 3.83 7.05 12.46
C GLY A 87 2.54 6.71 11.71
N CYS A 88 2.40 7.14 10.45
CA CYS A 88 1.18 6.84 9.68
C CYS A 88 1.07 5.37 9.24
N ILE A 89 2.17 4.62 9.15
CA ILE A 89 2.17 3.26 8.59
C ILE A 89 1.40 2.27 9.48
N PRO A 90 1.68 2.14 10.81
CA PRO A 90 1.03 1.11 11.63
C PRO A 90 -0.51 1.19 11.63
N PRO A 91 -1.15 2.37 11.82
CA PRO A 91 -2.61 2.47 11.74
C PRO A 91 -3.18 2.01 10.40
N LEU A 92 -2.49 2.27 9.28
CA LEU A 92 -2.94 1.81 7.96
C LEU A 92 -2.84 0.28 7.84
N CYS A 93 -1.77 -0.32 8.37
CA CYS A 93 -1.65 -1.77 8.43
C CYS A 93 -2.75 -2.39 9.30
N ASP A 94 -3.07 -1.78 10.45
CA ASP A 94 -4.13 -2.26 11.34
C ASP A 94 -5.50 -2.29 10.65
N LYS A 95 -5.83 -1.26 9.85
CA LYS A 95 -7.09 -1.23 9.08
C LYS A 95 -7.18 -2.29 7.98
N LEU A 96 -6.06 -2.88 7.56
CA LEU A 96 -6.05 -4.04 6.65
C LEU A 96 -6.10 -5.38 7.40
N MET A 97 -5.57 -5.43 8.62
CA MET A 97 -5.56 -6.65 9.44
C MET A 97 -6.90 -6.91 10.14
N ALA A 98 -7.66 -5.85 10.42
CA ALA A 98 -9.00 -5.90 10.99
C ALA A 98 -9.97 -5.03 10.19
N ILE A 99 -10.49 -5.58 9.09
CA ILE A 99 -11.40 -4.86 8.19
C ILE A 99 -12.79 -4.73 8.84
N SER A 100 -13.05 -3.57 9.43
CA SER A 100 -14.40 -3.18 9.90
C SER A 100 -15.22 -2.49 8.80
N TYR A 101 -14.54 -1.76 7.91
CA TYR A 101 -15.16 -0.98 6.83
C TYR A 101 -14.32 -1.14 5.56
N ILE A 102 -14.93 -1.68 4.49
CA ILE A 102 -14.22 -1.99 3.24
C ILE A 102 -13.61 -0.72 2.62
N ASP A 103 -14.38 0.37 2.54
CA ASP A 103 -13.90 1.63 1.94
C ASP A 103 -12.67 2.20 2.68
N VAL A 104 -12.63 2.07 4.01
CA VAL A 104 -11.48 2.50 4.82
C VAL A 104 -10.27 1.62 4.52
N ALA A 105 -10.46 0.31 4.42
CA ALA A 105 -9.39 -0.63 4.11
C ALA A 105 -8.84 -0.42 2.68
N GLU A 106 -9.70 -0.19 1.70
CA GLU A 106 -9.29 0.16 0.33
C GLU A 106 -8.47 1.45 0.32
N GLN A 107 -8.95 2.50 0.99
CA GLN A 107 -8.23 3.76 1.09
C GLN A 107 -6.90 3.60 1.82
N ALA A 108 -6.85 2.78 2.88
CA ALA A 108 -5.62 2.49 3.61
C ALA A 108 -4.59 1.77 2.72
N LEU A 109 -5.04 0.80 1.91
CA LEU A 109 -4.18 0.11 0.95
C LEU A 109 -3.62 1.07 -0.10
N MET A 110 -4.46 1.97 -0.64
CA MET A 110 -4.03 2.99 -1.60
C MET A 110 -2.99 3.94 -0.99
N THR A 111 -3.15 4.31 0.28
CA THR A 111 -2.18 5.15 1.00
C THR A 111 -0.87 4.39 1.26
N LEU A 112 -0.92 3.13 1.68
CA LEU A 112 0.28 2.28 1.83
C LEU A 112 1.01 2.09 0.51
N PHE A 113 0.28 1.92 -0.60
CA PHE A 113 0.88 1.85 -1.93
C PHE A 113 1.72 3.09 -2.23
N LYS A 114 1.19 4.30 -2.00
CA LYS A 114 1.93 5.56 -2.19
C LYS A 114 3.18 5.62 -1.31
N ILE A 115 3.06 5.31 -0.02
CA ILE A 115 4.21 5.30 0.90
C ILE A 115 5.27 4.29 0.44
N SER A 116 4.86 3.12 -0.07
CA SER A 116 5.78 2.05 -0.48
C SER A 116 6.68 2.42 -1.66
N GLN A 117 6.32 3.43 -2.46
CA GLN A 117 7.12 3.85 -3.62
C GLN A 117 8.50 4.37 -3.18
N ASP A 118 8.54 5.12 -2.08
CA ASP A 118 9.77 5.71 -1.52
C ASP A 118 10.24 5.00 -0.24
N HIS A 119 9.32 4.49 0.58
CA HIS A 119 9.58 4.00 1.94
C HIS A 119 9.20 2.52 2.12
N ALA A 120 9.49 1.70 1.11
CA ALA A 120 9.22 0.25 1.11
C ALA A 120 9.76 -0.48 2.36
N VAL A 121 10.96 -0.14 2.83
CA VAL A 121 11.59 -0.80 3.99
C VAL A 121 10.78 -0.56 5.27
N GLN A 122 10.28 0.66 5.44
CA GLN A 122 9.51 1.07 6.62
C GLN A 122 8.13 0.41 6.61
N VAL A 123 7.49 0.32 5.44
CA VAL A 123 6.23 -0.42 5.27
C VAL A 123 6.43 -1.90 5.56
N LEU A 124 7.50 -2.51 5.03
CA LEU A 124 7.83 -3.91 5.27
C LEU A 124 8.06 -4.19 6.76
N ARG A 125 8.86 -3.36 7.45
CA ARG A 125 9.15 -3.51 8.89
C ARG A 125 7.93 -3.33 9.78
N ALA A 126 6.95 -2.56 9.34
CA ALA A 126 5.68 -2.39 10.05
C ALA A 126 4.69 -3.55 9.83
N GLY A 127 5.08 -4.61 9.13
CA GLY A 127 4.19 -5.74 8.82
C GLY A 127 3.32 -5.51 7.59
N GLY A 128 3.65 -4.52 6.75
CA GLY A 128 2.84 -4.17 5.57
C GLY A 128 2.67 -5.31 4.56
N MET A 129 3.64 -6.22 4.43
CA MET A 129 3.50 -7.41 3.56
C MET A 129 2.31 -8.27 4.00
N THR A 130 2.28 -8.67 5.26
CA THR A 130 1.20 -9.48 5.83
C THR A 130 -0.13 -8.72 5.78
N ALA A 131 -0.13 -7.43 6.13
CA ALA A 131 -1.32 -6.59 6.11
C ALA A 131 -1.99 -6.53 4.72
N VAL A 132 -1.20 -6.30 3.67
CA VAL A 132 -1.70 -6.22 2.29
C VAL A 132 -2.26 -7.56 1.81
N LEU A 133 -1.63 -8.67 2.21
CA LEU A 133 -1.99 -10.00 1.73
C LEU A 133 -3.14 -10.66 2.52
N ALA A 134 -3.41 -10.23 3.75
CA ALA A 134 -4.34 -10.90 4.67
C ALA A 134 -5.75 -11.13 4.09
N TYR A 135 -6.32 -10.14 3.41
CA TYR A 135 -7.66 -10.20 2.83
C TYR A 135 -7.67 -9.86 1.33
N LEU A 136 -6.53 -10.02 0.65
CA LEU A 136 -6.36 -9.59 -0.74
C LEU A 136 -7.48 -10.13 -1.65
N ASP A 137 -7.80 -11.43 -1.54
CA ASP A 137 -8.76 -12.11 -2.41
C ASP A 137 -10.20 -11.60 -2.25
N PHE A 138 -10.51 -10.90 -1.16
CA PHE A 138 -11.84 -10.33 -0.90
C PHE A 138 -12.03 -8.92 -1.48
N PHE A 139 -10.93 -8.24 -1.83
CA PHE A 139 -11.02 -6.92 -2.43
C PHE A 139 -11.43 -6.97 -3.91
N PRO A 140 -12.02 -5.89 -4.45
CA PRO A 140 -12.21 -5.74 -5.89
C PRO A 140 -10.89 -5.87 -6.66
N ILE A 141 -10.95 -6.37 -7.89
CA ILE A 141 -9.74 -6.65 -8.68
C ILE A 141 -8.84 -5.42 -8.89
N SER A 142 -9.41 -4.21 -8.96
CA SER A 142 -8.67 -2.96 -9.03
C SER A 142 -7.78 -2.74 -7.80
N VAL A 143 -8.32 -3.03 -6.62
CA VAL A 143 -7.64 -2.90 -5.33
C VAL A 143 -6.63 -4.02 -5.14
N GLN A 144 -6.93 -5.25 -5.58
CA GLN A 144 -5.98 -6.36 -5.59
C GLN A 144 -4.73 -6.02 -6.40
N ARG A 145 -4.88 -5.43 -7.59
CA ARG A 145 -3.75 -4.99 -8.42
C ARG A 145 -2.89 -3.97 -7.69
N THR A 146 -3.49 -2.99 -7.00
CA THR A 146 -2.74 -2.04 -6.15
C THR A 146 -2.04 -2.73 -4.98
N GLY A 147 -2.69 -3.69 -4.33
CA GLY A 147 -2.07 -4.50 -3.29
C GLY A 147 -0.84 -5.23 -3.81
N MET A 148 -0.95 -5.85 -4.97
CA MET A 148 0.18 -6.55 -5.59
C MET A 148 1.29 -5.61 -6.07
N ALA A 149 0.96 -4.42 -6.55
CA ALA A 149 1.95 -3.39 -6.84
C ALA A 149 2.70 -2.94 -5.57
N THR A 150 1.98 -2.82 -4.44
CA THR A 150 2.57 -2.55 -3.12
C THR A 150 3.54 -3.66 -2.74
N VAL A 151 3.11 -4.92 -2.79
CA VAL A 151 3.96 -6.10 -2.53
C VAL A 151 5.23 -6.09 -3.38
N ALA A 152 5.10 -5.82 -4.69
CA ALA A 152 6.24 -5.74 -5.59
C ALA A 152 7.22 -4.61 -5.17
N ASN A 153 6.72 -3.48 -4.68
CA ASN A 153 7.56 -2.40 -4.13
C ASN A 153 8.29 -2.83 -2.87
N LEU A 154 7.62 -3.53 -1.94
CA LEU A 154 8.24 -4.06 -0.72
C LEU A 154 9.39 -5.01 -1.06
N CYS A 155 9.19 -5.89 -2.04
CA CYS A 155 10.20 -6.83 -2.51
C CYS A 155 11.45 -6.19 -3.13
N LYS A 156 11.41 -4.90 -3.52
CA LYS A 156 12.55 -4.16 -4.09
C LYS A 156 13.66 -3.85 -3.08
N ARG A 157 13.38 -3.95 -1.78
CA ARG A 157 14.29 -3.51 -0.71
C ARG A 157 14.49 -4.59 0.35
N VAL A 158 14.30 -5.86 -0.01
CA VAL A 158 14.43 -6.98 0.91
C VAL A 158 15.88 -7.44 0.90
N SER A 159 16.60 -7.18 2.00
CA SER A 159 17.92 -7.75 2.22
C SER A 159 17.82 -9.15 2.84
N ALA A 160 18.94 -9.88 2.90
CA ALA A 160 18.99 -11.17 3.59
C ALA A 160 18.50 -11.07 5.04
N ASP A 161 18.83 -9.98 5.74
CA ASP A 161 18.42 -9.75 7.13
C ASP A 161 16.90 -9.58 7.27
N SER A 162 16.21 -9.01 6.28
CA SER A 162 14.76 -8.80 6.31
C SER A 162 13.95 -9.89 5.60
N MET A 163 14.61 -10.93 5.08
CA MET A 163 13.97 -12.03 4.36
C MET A 163 12.92 -12.78 5.22
N HIS A 164 13.12 -12.82 6.54
CA HIS A 164 12.15 -13.40 7.47
C HIS A 164 10.77 -12.71 7.42
N LEU A 165 10.72 -11.42 7.06
CA LEU A 165 9.47 -10.65 6.93
C LEU A 165 8.65 -11.00 5.68
N VAL A 166 9.25 -11.68 4.71
CA VAL A 166 8.58 -12.05 3.43
C VAL A 166 8.39 -13.56 3.33
N ARG A 167 9.18 -14.34 4.05
CA ARG A 167 9.22 -15.82 3.95
C ARG A 167 7.83 -16.45 4.04
N GLU A 168 7.02 -16.04 5.00
CA GLU A 168 5.69 -16.60 5.25
C GLU A 168 4.69 -16.28 4.12
N SER A 169 4.94 -15.20 3.36
CA SER A 169 4.09 -14.77 2.26
C SER A 169 4.41 -15.46 0.93
N ILE A 170 5.60 -16.07 0.79
CA ILE A 170 6.04 -16.69 -0.48
C ILE A 170 5.05 -17.71 -1.03
N PRO A 171 4.48 -18.64 -0.22
CA PRO A 171 3.50 -19.61 -0.74
C PRO A 171 2.26 -18.94 -1.34
N GLN A 172 1.75 -17.89 -0.68
CA GLN A 172 0.60 -17.12 -1.18
C GLN A 172 0.95 -16.39 -2.47
N LEU A 173 2.13 -15.75 -2.54
CA LEU A 173 2.61 -15.12 -3.77
C LEU A 173 2.73 -16.12 -4.92
N SER A 174 3.25 -17.32 -4.65
CA SER A 174 3.36 -18.38 -5.65
C SER A 174 2.00 -18.85 -6.16
N ALA A 175 0.99 -18.94 -5.27
CA ALA A 175 -0.38 -19.27 -5.67
C ALA A 175 -1.00 -18.19 -6.59
N LEU A 176 -0.69 -16.91 -6.35
CA LEU A 176 -1.18 -15.80 -7.18
C LEU A 176 -0.62 -15.79 -8.61
N LEU A 177 0.44 -16.55 -8.91
CA LEU A 177 0.88 -16.81 -10.29
C LEU A 177 -0.17 -17.57 -11.12
N LEU A 178 -1.13 -18.22 -10.47
CA LEU A 178 -2.24 -18.93 -11.10
C LEU A 178 -3.48 -18.05 -11.28
N SER A 179 -3.40 -16.77 -10.93
CA SER A 179 -4.50 -15.83 -11.09
C SER A 179 -4.91 -15.69 -12.57
N SER A 180 -6.20 -15.51 -12.81
CA SER A 180 -6.73 -15.18 -14.13
C SER A 180 -6.43 -13.74 -14.56
N ASP A 181 -6.08 -12.86 -13.61
CA ASP A 181 -5.76 -11.47 -13.89
C ASP A 181 -4.28 -11.28 -14.24
N GLN A 182 -4.02 -10.90 -15.48
CA GLN A 182 -2.65 -10.75 -15.99
C GLN A 182 -1.83 -9.68 -15.24
N LYS A 183 -2.46 -8.60 -14.75
CA LYS A 183 -1.74 -7.56 -14.01
C LYS A 183 -1.31 -8.04 -12.63
N ILE A 184 -2.13 -8.86 -11.96
CA ILE A 184 -1.73 -9.53 -10.73
C ILE A 184 -0.50 -10.41 -11.00
N VAL A 185 -0.56 -11.28 -12.02
CA VAL A 185 0.55 -12.17 -12.37
C VAL A 185 1.82 -11.38 -12.68
N GLU A 186 1.72 -10.27 -13.43
CA GLU A 186 2.85 -9.39 -13.74
C GLU A 186 3.51 -8.80 -12.47
N HIS A 187 2.70 -8.31 -11.52
CA HIS A 187 3.21 -7.79 -10.25
C HIS A 187 3.84 -8.89 -9.38
N VAL A 188 3.26 -10.09 -9.35
CA VAL A 188 3.84 -11.25 -8.64
C VAL A 188 5.20 -11.63 -9.26
N CYS A 189 5.29 -11.73 -10.59
CA CYS A 189 6.55 -11.98 -11.29
C CYS A 189 7.58 -10.89 -10.97
N THR A 190 7.17 -9.62 -11.00
CA THR A 190 8.03 -8.48 -10.64
C THR A 190 8.54 -8.59 -9.20
N ALA A 191 7.68 -8.99 -8.27
CA ALA A 191 8.05 -9.20 -6.88
C ALA A 191 9.11 -10.30 -6.73
N PHE A 192 8.93 -11.45 -7.39
CA PHE A 192 9.91 -12.54 -7.37
C PHE A 192 11.24 -12.15 -8.03
N CYS A 193 11.21 -11.46 -9.17
CA CYS A 193 12.43 -10.97 -9.82
C CYS A 193 13.23 -10.03 -8.92
N ARG A 194 12.54 -9.11 -8.21
CA ARG A 194 13.16 -8.18 -7.27
C ARG A 194 13.77 -8.90 -6.06
N LEU A 195 13.04 -9.85 -5.48
CA LEU A 195 13.57 -10.70 -4.40
C LEU A 195 14.82 -11.43 -4.86
N ALA A 196 14.74 -12.17 -5.97
CA ALA A 196 15.85 -12.98 -6.48
C ALA A 196 17.09 -12.13 -6.78
N ALA A 197 16.93 -10.91 -7.30
CA ALA A 197 18.03 -10.00 -7.56
C ALA A 197 18.75 -9.55 -6.28
N ASP A 198 18.00 -9.18 -5.22
CA ASP A 198 18.58 -8.69 -3.97
C ASP A 198 19.24 -9.81 -3.13
N ILE A 199 18.70 -11.03 -3.18
CA ILE A 199 19.23 -12.18 -2.41
C ILE A 199 20.09 -13.13 -3.25
N GLN A 200 20.55 -12.73 -4.45
CA GLN A 200 21.30 -13.59 -5.37
C GLN A 200 22.56 -14.24 -4.76
N ALA A 201 23.20 -13.59 -3.78
CA ALA A 201 24.38 -14.09 -3.09
C ALA A 201 24.07 -15.16 -2.01
N HIS A 202 22.80 -15.41 -1.71
CA HIS A 202 22.35 -16.27 -0.61
C HIS A 202 21.56 -17.48 -1.15
N THR A 203 22.29 -18.51 -1.60
CA THR A 203 21.72 -19.71 -2.26
C THR A 203 20.60 -20.37 -1.45
N ALA A 204 20.74 -20.48 -0.12
CA ALA A 204 19.72 -21.07 0.74
C ALA A 204 18.38 -20.31 0.72
N HIS A 205 18.41 -18.98 0.56
CA HIS A 205 17.19 -18.19 0.44
C HIS A 205 16.55 -18.35 -0.94
N LEU A 206 17.35 -18.42 -2.01
CA LEU A 206 16.85 -18.68 -3.36
C LEU A 206 16.17 -20.06 -3.44
N GLU A 207 16.79 -21.09 -2.85
CA GLU A 207 16.22 -22.44 -2.77
C GLU A 207 14.89 -22.43 -2.00
N SER A 208 14.81 -21.69 -0.89
CA SER A 208 13.57 -21.53 -0.13
C SER A 208 12.46 -20.88 -0.97
N ILE A 209 12.77 -19.85 -1.77
CA ILE A 209 11.77 -19.24 -2.66
C ILE A 209 11.34 -20.25 -3.74
N ALA A 210 12.29 -20.95 -4.35
CA ALA A 210 12.05 -21.93 -5.41
C ALA A 210 11.19 -23.11 -4.93
N ALA A 211 11.38 -23.55 -3.68
CA ALA A 211 10.69 -24.70 -3.09
C ALA A 211 9.17 -24.52 -3.01
N HIS A 212 8.66 -23.29 -3.00
CA HIS A 212 7.25 -23.00 -2.84
C HIS A 212 6.47 -22.97 -4.17
N GLY A 213 6.83 -23.83 -5.13
CA GLY A 213 6.11 -23.96 -6.40
C GLY A 213 6.38 -22.85 -7.41
N LEU A 214 7.34 -21.95 -7.14
CA LEU A 214 7.71 -20.86 -8.05
C LEU A 214 8.18 -21.40 -9.41
N ILE A 215 9.09 -22.39 -9.42
CA ILE A 215 9.66 -22.92 -10.66
C ILE A 215 8.58 -23.55 -11.56
N PRO A 216 7.73 -24.48 -11.08
CA PRO A 216 6.62 -25.02 -11.89
C PRO A 216 5.66 -23.95 -12.43
N ASN A 217 5.29 -22.97 -11.59
CA ASN A 217 4.36 -21.92 -11.98
C ASN A 217 4.98 -20.98 -13.03
N ALA A 218 6.24 -20.58 -12.86
CA ALA A 218 6.97 -19.78 -13.84
C ALA A 218 7.13 -20.53 -15.18
N TRP A 219 7.47 -21.83 -15.13
CA TRP A 219 7.56 -22.65 -16.33
C TRP A 219 6.24 -22.71 -17.10
N ARG A 220 5.11 -22.87 -16.38
CA ARG A 220 3.78 -22.85 -16.98
C ARG A 220 3.51 -21.53 -17.70
N LEU A 221 3.77 -20.39 -17.06
CA LEU A 221 3.55 -19.07 -17.66
C LEU A 221 4.38 -18.90 -18.96
N LEU A 222 5.64 -19.32 -18.92
CA LEU A 222 6.50 -19.31 -20.11
C LEU A 222 5.92 -20.21 -21.21
N SER A 223 5.53 -21.45 -20.90
CA SER A 223 4.96 -22.38 -21.88
C SER A 223 3.67 -21.86 -22.54
N GLN A 224 2.82 -21.17 -21.79
CA GLN A 224 1.61 -20.54 -22.30
C GLN A 224 1.94 -19.36 -23.23
N SER A 225 2.93 -18.53 -22.87
CA SER A 225 3.39 -17.44 -23.73
C SER A 225 3.89 -17.96 -25.09
N PHE A 226 4.69 -19.03 -25.10
CA PHE A 226 5.19 -19.65 -26.33
C PHE A 226 4.06 -20.25 -27.20
N SER A 227 3.02 -20.82 -26.58
CA SER A 227 1.86 -21.33 -27.32
C SER A 227 0.98 -20.23 -27.92
N SER A 228 0.90 -19.06 -27.27
CA SER A 228 0.11 -17.92 -27.75
C SER A 228 0.77 -17.14 -28.89
N SER A 229 2.11 -17.07 -28.92
CA SER A 229 2.88 -16.46 -30.02
C SER A 229 2.99 -17.36 -31.26
N GLY A 230 2.45 -18.58 -31.22
CA GLY A 230 2.50 -19.57 -32.29
C GLY A 230 1.21 -19.76 -33.09
N ALA A 231 0.20 -18.88 -32.96
CA ALA A 231 -1.01 -18.94 -33.78
C ALA A 231 -0.81 -18.15 -35.09
N PRO A 232 -0.52 -18.80 -36.24
CA PRO A 232 -0.75 -18.16 -37.52
C PRO A 232 -2.26 -17.98 -37.68
N GLY A 233 -2.69 -16.78 -38.08
CA GLY A 233 -4.06 -16.55 -38.51
C GLY A 233 -4.43 -17.56 -39.61
N GLY A 234 -5.42 -18.38 -39.34
CA GLY A 234 -5.98 -19.35 -40.29
C GLY A 234 -7.50 -19.17 -40.31
N GLY A 235 -8.01 -18.74 -41.46
CA GLY A 235 -9.42 -18.51 -41.75
C GLY A 235 -9.60 -17.37 -42.74
#